data_AF-A0A7J2YMN2-F1
#
_entry.id   AF-A0A7J2YMN2-F1
#
_cell.length_a   1.000
_cell.length_b   1.000
_cell.length_c   1.000
_cell.angle_alpha   90.00
_cell.angle_beta   90.00
_cell.angle_gamma   90.00
#
_symmetry.space_group_name_H-M   'P 1'
#
loop_
_entity.id
_entity.type
_entity.pdbx_description
1 polymer ?
#
loop_
_entity_poly.entity_id
_entity_poly.type
_entity_poly.pdbx_seq_one_letter_code
_entity_poly.pdbx_strand_id
1 'polypeptide(L)'
;MHFKRPKIFGWLLKLYGREDTSEINRELPFAALLFTLLSASGVSIYESWKKLCSINLLPTFQKESREIVRQVEVLGYDPLTVMYRRANKTKSKNYREFLLGYVSSIRSGGNIVNYLKSKLRSIFEVQSASAIRSIEKLGTLVEAYAVMLIVTLCSYILFIVFATTSVFEPMKTSGTPGISTEVVCVLIFFVTPIISIVFMALAHTERKSNLVTVKQPYYATIVPLIAVSSFIAALYFVPQLEYFKGTEIFPLVTTICLLIISVPPAIVYMRITRVSNDAENAMPNFLRDVTEARKIGLSPEKSIIHATKRSGYGQFSGTLNLIRSQMEWG
;
A
#
# COMPACT_ATOMS: atom_id res chain seq x y z
N MET A 1 -47.77 9.40 12.71
CA MET A 1 -46.56 9.69 13.53
C MET A 1 -45.31 9.35 12.71
N HIS A 2 -44.65 10.37 12.14
CA HIS A 2 -43.46 10.18 11.29
C HIS A 2 -42.26 9.79 12.16
N PHE A 3 -41.90 8.50 12.18
CA PHE A 3 -40.67 8.04 12.83
C PHE A 3 -39.46 8.55 12.01
N LYS A 4 -38.84 9.65 12.47
CA LYS A 4 -37.53 10.10 11.98
C LYS A 4 -36.51 8.99 12.25
N ARG A 5 -36.09 8.27 11.21
CA ARG A 5 -34.95 7.32 11.31
C ARG A 5 -33.73 8.06 11.87
N PRO A 6 -33.01 7.49 12.84
CA PRO A 6 -31.87 8.17 13.45
C PRO A 6 -30.77 8.42 12.41
N LYS A 7 -30.34 9.68 12.26
CA LYS A 7 -29.31 10.15 11.31
C LYS A 7 -27.99 9.37 11.42
N ILE A 8 -27.71 8.78 12.58
CA ILE A 8 -26.52 7.98 12.87
C ILE A 8 -26.48 6.72 12.00
N PHE A 9 -27.62 6.05 11.79
CA PHE A 9 -27.69 4.87 10.94
C PHE A 9 -27.42 5.21 9.48
N GLY A 10 -27.90 6.36 9.01
CA GLY A 10 -27.61 6.86 7.66
C GLY A 10 -26.14 7.22 7.45
N TRP A 11 -25.46 7.75 8.48
CA TRP A 11 -24.04 8.06 8.43
C TRP A 11 -23.18 6.78 8.41
N LEU A 12 -23.52 5.79 9.23
CA LEU A 12 -22.82 4.51 9.32
C LEU A 12 -22.99 3.67 8.03
N LEU A 13 -24.19 3.65 7.44
CA LEU A 13 -24.44 3.03 6.12
C LEU A 13 -23.72 3.76 4.98
N LYS A 14 -23.53 5.08 5.11
CA LYS A 14 -22.81 5.90 4.13
C LYS A 14 -21.29 5.69 4.23
N LEU A 15 -20.75 5.45 5.42
CA LEU A 15 -19.37 5.04 5.62
C LEU A 15 -19.10 3.64 5.07
N TYR A 16 -19.90 2.66 5.48
CA TYR A 16 -19.77 1.27 5.00
C TYR A 16 -19.89 1.20 3.47
N GLY A 17 -20.88 1.90 2.89
CA GLY A 17 -21.03 1.97 1.44
C GLY A 17 -19.92 2.74 0.71
N ARG A 18 -19.19 3.64 1.39
CA ARG A 18 -18.06 4.37 0.80
C ARG A 18 -16.81 3.50 0.76
N GLU A 19 -16.65 2.62 1.74
CA GLU A 19 -15.57 1.62 1.82
C GLU A 19 -15.72 0.59 0.69
N ASP A 20 -16.91 -0.02 0.53
CA ASP A 20 -17.22 -0.94 -0.58
C ASP A 20 -16.95 -0.31 -1.97
N THR A 21 -17.31 0.97 -2.14
CA THR A 21 -17.11 1.67 -3.43
C THR A 21 -15.62 1.92 -3.71
N SER A 22 -14.84 2.23 -2.66
CA SER A 22 -13.40 2.43 -2.77
C SER A 22 -12.68 1.12 -3.11
N GLU A 23 -13.10 0.00 -2.51
CA GLU A 23 -12.52 -1.32 -2.77
C GLU A 23 -12.80 -1.79 -4.20
N ILE A 24 -14.04 -1.63 -4.69
CA ILE A 24 -14.39 -1.92 -6.09
C ILE A 24 -13.54 -1.07 -7.03
N ASN A 25 -13.37 0.23 -6.77
CA ASN A 25 -12.55 1.08 -7.63
C ASN A 25 -11.07 0.66 -7.65
N ARG A 26 -10.55 0.17 -6.53
CA ARG A 26 -9.17 -0.31 -6.41
C ARG A 26 -8.94 -1.62 -7.20
N GLU A 27 -9.90 -2.53 -7.17
CA GLU A 27 -9.80 -3.84 -7.82
C GLU A 27 -10.21 -3.82 -9.30
N LEU A 28 -11.04 -2.86 -9.72
CA LEU A 28 -11.58 -2.74 -11.08
C LEU A 28 -10.52 -2.80 -12.20
N PRO A 29 -9.36 -2.13 -12.12
CA PRO A 29 -8.34 -2.20 -13.17
C PRO A 29 -7.82 -3.62 -13.42
N PHE A 30 -7.64 -4.39 -12.35
CA PHE A 30 -7.17 -5.78 -12.42
C PHE A 30 -8.25 -6.71 -12.94
N ALA A 31 -9.51 -6.51 -12.53
CA ALA A 31 -10.64 -7.24 -13.09
C ALA A 31 -10.85 -6.93 -14.58
N ALA A 32 -10.78 -5.65 -14.97
CA ALA A 32 -10.87 -5.22 -16.36
C ALA A 32 -9.73 -5.79 -17.21
N LEU A 33 -8.51 -5.88 -16.65
CA LEU A 33 -7.37 -6.53 -17.29
C LEU A 33 -7.68 -8.01 -17.58
N LEU A 34 -8.17 -8.74 -16.57
CA LEU A 34 -8.55 -10.15 -16.72
C LEU A 34 -9.64 -10.33 -17.78
N PHE A 35 -10.71 -9.53 -17.72
CA PHE A 35 -11.80 -9.57 -18.71
C PHE A 35 -11.30 -9.28 -20.12
N THR A 36 -10.41 -8.31 -20.28
CA THR A 36 -9.86 -7.94 -21.59
C THR A 36 -8.97 -9.05 -22.15
N LEU A 37 -8.12 -9.66 -21.31
CA LEU A 37 -7.22 -10.75 -21.71
C LEU A 37 -8.00 -12.01 -22.12
N LEU A 38 -9.00 -12.39 -21.32
CA LEU A 38 -9.85 -13.55 -21.61
C LEU A 38 -10.70 -13.31 -22.86
N SER A 39 -11.29 -12.11 -23.00
CA SER A 39 -12.06 -11.74 -24.19
C SER A 39 -11.21 -11.69 -25.45
N ALA A 40 -9.97 -11.21 -25.37
CA ALA A 40 -9.02 -11.27 -26.47
C ALA A 40 -8.65 -12.71 -26.86
N SER A 41 -8.77 -13.66 -25.94
CA SER A 41 -8.55 -15.09 -26.16
C SER A 41 -9.81 -15.83 -26.64
N GLY A 42 -10.90 -15.11 -26.93
CA GLY A 42 -12.17 -15.69 -27.37
C GLY A 42 -13.10 -16.17 -26.25
N VAL A 43 -12.72 -15.98 -24.98
CA VAL A 43 -13.56 -16.34 -23.83
C VAL A 43 -14.61 -15.24 -23.62
N SER A 44 -15.88 -15.61 -23.43
CA SER A 44 -16.94 -14.63 -23.17
C SER A 44 -16.72 -13.91 -21.83
N ILE A 45 -17.26 -12.69 -21.66
CA ILE A 45 -17.18 -11.99 -20.38
C ILE A 45 -17.88 -12.79 -19.28
N TYR A 46 -18.99 -13.45 -19.60
CA TYR A 46 -19.71 -14.27 -18.62
C TYR A 46 -18.85 -15.43 -18.09
N GLU A 47 -18.16 -16.15 -18.98
CA GLU A 47 -17.18 -17.17 -18.57
C GLU A 47 -16.04 -16.58 -17.74
N SER A 48 -15.65 -15.34 -18.04
CA SER A 48 -14.62 -14.63 -17.28
C SER A 48 -15.08 -14.29 -15.85
N TRP A 49 -16.37 -13.97 -15.65
CA TRP A 49 -16.96 -13.82 -14.32
C TRP A 49 -16.94 -15.13 -13.53
N LYS A 50 -17.24 -16.27 -14.17
CA LYS A 50 -17.14 -17.58 -13.53
C LYS A 50 -15.72 -17.91 -13.08
N LYS A 51 -14.73 -17.62 -13.93
CA LYS A 51 -13.31 -17.77 -13.55
C LYS A 51 -12.93 -16.85 -12.38
N LEU A 52 -13.47 -15.63 -12.33
CA LEU A 52 -13.16 -14.68 -11.26
C LEU A 52 -13.73 -15.11 -9.89
N CYS A 53 -14.72 -16.02 -9.85
CA CYS A 53 -15.22 -16.61 -8.60
C CYS A 53 -14.17 -17.45 -7.86
N SER A 54 -13.23 -18.09 -8.55
CA SER A 54 -12.19 -18.94 -7.94
C SER A 54 -10.91 -18.17 -7.57
N ILE A 55 -10.76 -16.94 -8.04
CA ILE A 55 -9.56 -16.13 -7.81
C ILE A 55 -9.69 -15.40 -6.47
N ASN A 56 -8.80 -15.72 -5.52
CA ASN A 56 -8.78 -15.10 -4.19
C ASN A 56 -8.01 -13.76 -4.13
N LEU A 57 -7.40 -13.33 -5.24
CA LEU A 57 -6.61 -12.10 -5.29
C LEU A 57 -7.47 -10.82 -5.25
N LEU A 58 -8.71 -10.91 -5.74
CA LEU A 58 -9.63 -9.77 -5.87
C LEU A 58 -10.90 -10.06 -5.06
N PRO A 59 -10.86 -10.01 -3.72
CA PRO A 59 -11.95 -10.48 -2.86
C PRO A 59 -13.27 -9.72 -3.09
N THR A 60 -13.19 -8.43 -3.42
CA THR A 60 -14.38 -7.61 -3.67
C THR A 60 -15.02 -8.02 -4.99
N PHE A 61 -14.22 -8.11 -6.06
CA PHE A 61 -14.70 -8.59 -7.34
C PHE A 61 -15.09 -10.07 -7.33
N GLN A 62 -14.50 -10.90 -6.47
CA GLN A 62 -14.89 -12.29 -6.30
C GLN A 62 -16.31 -12.39 -5.71
N LYS A 63 -16.65 -11.54 -4.72
CA LYS A 63 -18.02 -11.43 -4.20
C LYS A 63 -19.00 -10.94 -5.27
N GLU A 64 -18.62 -9.92 -6.04
CA GLU A 64 -19.41 -9.42 -7.16
C GLU A 64 -19.65 -10.49 -8.23
N SER A 65 -18.60 -11.26 -8.54
CA SER A 65 -18.65 -12.36 -9.50
C SER A 65 -19.61 -13.45 -9.05
N ARG A 66 -19.50 -13.88 -7.79
CA ARG A 66 -20.42 -14.87 -7.21
C ARG A 66 -21.86 -14.40 -7.25
N GLU A 67 -22.11 -13.12 -7.02
CA GLU A 67 -23.46 -12.56 -7.11
C GLU A 67 -24.00 -12.57 -8.54
N ILE A 68 -23.19 -12.17 -9.52
CA ILE A 68 -23.57 -12.19 -10.95
C ILE A 68 -23.82 -13.63 -11.42
N VAL A 69 -22.90 -14.55 -11.11
CA VAL A 69 -23.01 -15.96 -11.50
C VAL A 69 -24.23 -16.60 -10.85
N ARG A 70 -24.50 -16.32 -9.55
CA ARG A 70 -25.72 -16.79 -8.88
C ARG A 70 -26.99 -16.32 -9.59
N GLN A 71 -27.06 -15.06 -10.01
CA GLN A 71 -28.24 -14.55 -10.70
C GLN A 71 -28.45 -15.21 -12.07
N VAL A 72 -27.39 -15.65 -12.74
CA VAL A 72 -27.51 -16.33 -14.03
C VAL A 72 -27.76 -17.83 -13.86
N GLU A 73 -26.91 -18.56 -13.12
CA GLU A 73 -26.98 -20.03 -13.03
C GLU A 73 -28.09 -20.52 -12.11
N VAL A 74 -28.38 -19.80 -11.02
CA VAL A 74 -29.38 -20.24 -10.04
C VAL A 74 -30.76 -19.63 -10.32
N LEU A 75 -30.80 -18.33 -10.65
CA LEU A 75 -32.07 -17.62 -10.88
C LEU A 75 -32.51 -17.60 -12.35
N GLY A 76 -31.65 -18.08 -13.27
CA GLY A 76 -31.99 -18.17 -14.70
C GLY A 76 -32.12 -16.82 -15.41
N TYR A 77 -31.57 -15.73 -14.86
CA TYR A 77 -31.61 -14.43 -15.54
C TYR A 77 -30.60 -14.37 -16.69
N ASP A 78 -30.98 -13.67 -17.76
CA ASP A 78 -30.08 -13.35 -18.86
C ASP A 78 -28.84 -12.55 -18.37
N PRO A 79 -27.60 -12.96 -18.74
CA PRO A 79 -26.37 -12.31 -18.30
C PRO A 79 -26.30 -10.81 -18.60
N LEU A 80 -26.78 -10.37 -19.77
CA LEU A 80 -26.75 -8.96 -20.15
C LEU A 80 -27.69 -8.13 -19.27
N THR A 81 -28.86 -8.69 -18.98
CA THR A 81 -29.86 -8.11 -18.09
C THR A 81 -29.31 -7.99 -16.67
N VAL A 82 -28.63 -9.02 -16.16
CA VAL A 82 -27.96 -9.00 -14.85
C VAL A 82 -26.91 -7.90 -14.78
N MET A 83 -26.06 -7.80 -15.80
CA MET A 83 -25.02 -6.75 -15.84
C MET A 83 -25.61 -5.35 -15.94
N TYR A 84 -26.68 -5.15 -16.71
CA TYR A 84 -27.39 -3.88 -16.79
C TYR A 84 -28.01 -3.48 -15.43
N ARG A 85 -28.69 -4.42 -14.76
CA ARG A 85 -29.24 -4.20 -13.40
C ARG A 85 -28.12 -3.90 -12.40
N ARG A 86 -26.99 -4.61 -12.48
CA ARG A 86 -25.85 -4.37 -11.59
C ARG A 86 -25.22 -3.01 -11.82
N ALA A 87 -25.12 -2.56 -13.06
CA ALA A 87 -24.62 -1.24 -13.41
C ALA A 87 -25.49 -0.11 -12.82
N ASN A 88 -26.81 -0.28 -12.81
CA ASN A 88 -27.72 0.70 -12.20
C ASN A 88 -27.73 0.64 -10.67
N LYS A 89 -27.37 -0.50 -10.06
CA LYS A 89 -27.32 -0.68 -8.61
C LYS A 89 -25.99 -0.23 -7.99
N THR A 90 -24.88 -0.28 -8.74
CA THR A 90 -23.57 0.04 -8.19
C THR A 90 -23.40 1.55 -7.94
N LYS A 91 -22.70 1.89 -6.85
CA LYS A 91 -22.35 3.27 -6.48
C LYS A 91 -21.05 3.74 -7.15
N SER A 92 -20.23 2.82 -7.67
CA SER A 92 -18.98 3.16 -8.37
C SER A 92 -19.30 3.67 -9.78
N LYS A 93 -18.92 4.92 -10.07
CA LYS A 93 -19.07 5.51 -11.40
C LYS A 93 -18.27 4.73 -12.46
N ASN A 94 -17.02 4.39 -12.16
CA ASN A 94 -16.14 3.69 -13.11
C ASN A 94 -16.64 2.27 -13.42
N TYR A 95 -17.09 1.54 -12.40
CA TYR A 95 -17.64 0.19 -12.58
C TYR A 95 -18.98 0.22 -13.32
N ARG A 96 -19.85 1.20 -13.00
CA ARG A 96 -21.09 1.42 -13.76
C ARG A 96 -20.81 1.68 -15.24
N GLU A 97 -19.88 2.57 -15.56
CA GLU A 97 -19.51 2.87 -16.94
C GLU A 97 -18.91 1.66 -17.67
N PHE A 98 -18.11 0.85 -16.97
CA PHE A 98 -17.55 -0.39 -17.52
C PHE A 98 -18.66 -1.38 -17.91
N LEU A 99 -19.63 -1.62 -17.02
CA LEU A 99 -20.74 -2.54 -17.29
C LEU A 99 -21.70 -1.99 -18.36
N LEU A 100 -22.06 -0.72 -18.29
CA LEU A 100 -22.97 -0.10 -19.27
C LEU A 100 -22.35 -0.06 -20.67
N GLY A 101 -21.07 0.30 -20.78
CA GLY A 101 -20.39 0.32 -22.07
C GLY A 101 -20.23 -1.08 -22.67
N TYR A 102 -20.03 -2.11 -21.83
CA TYR A 102 -20.07 -3.51 -22.27
C TYR A 102 -21.46 -3.90 -22.80
N VAL A 103 -22.52 -3.68 -22.01
CA VAL A 103 -23.90 -3.99 -22.41
C VAL A 103 -24.28 -3.25 -23.70
N SER A 104 -23.89 -1.99 -23.82
CA SER A 104 -24.13 -1.18 -25.03
C SER A 104 -23.38 -1.73 -26.23
N SER A 105 -22.11 -2.14 -26.06
CA SER A 105 -21.29 -2.69 -27.16
C SER A 105 -21.88 -3.98 -27.70
N ILE A 106 -22.45 -4.83 -26.85
CA ILE A 106 -23.13 -6.03 -27.30
C ILE A 106 -24.44 -5.71 -28.00
N ARG A 107 -25.26 -4.83 -27.43
CA ARG A 107 -26.55 -4.48 -28.01
C ARG A 107 -26.42 -3.81 -29.38
N SER A 108 -25.36 -3.03 -29.59
CA SER A 108 -25.07 -2.39 -30.88
C SER A 108 -24.34 -3.31 -31.88
N GLY A 109 -24.01 -4.56 -31.50
CA GLY A 109 -23.23 -5.46 -32.35
C GLY A 109 -21.77 -5.01 -32.54
N GLY A 110 -21.25 -4.15 -31.66
CA GLY A 110 -19.89 -3.64 -31.71
C GLY A 110 -18.83 -4.66 -31.28
N ASN A 111 -17.57 -4.35 -31.56
CA ASN A 111 -16.45 -5.20 -31.15
C ASN A 111 -16.17 -5.04 -29.64
N ILE A 112 -16.60 -6.05 -28.86
CA ILE A 112 -16.42 -6.14 -27.40
C ILE A 112 -14.95 -5.99 -27.01
N VAL A 113 -14.04 -6.68 -27.72
CA VAL A 113 -12.61 -6.68 -27.42
C VAL A 113 -12.03 -5.27 -27.57
N ASN A 114 -12.45 -4.53 -28.59
CA ASN A 114 -12.01 -3.15 -28.80
C ASN A 114 -12.53 -2.23 -27.69
N TYR A 115 -13.79 -2.37 -27.29
CA TYR A 115 -14.33 -1.64 -26.15
C TYR A 115 -13.54 -1.94 -24.86
N LEU A 116 -13.34 -3.22 -24.53
CA LEU A 116 -12.62 -3.63 -23.34
C LEU A 116 -11.18 -3.12 -23.33
N LYS A 117 -10.45 -3.24 -24.45
CA LYS A 117 -9.09 -2.69 -24.59
C LYS A 117 -9.06 -1.17 -24.41
N SER A 118 -9.98 -0.45 -25.05
CA SER A 118 -10.08 1.00 -24.93
C SER A 118 -10.40 1.43 -23.49
N LYS A 119 -11.39 0.79 -22.85
CA LYS A 119 -11.76 1.10 -21.47
C LYS A 119 -10.66 0.73 -20.47
N LEU A 120 -9.97 -0.40 -20.68
CA LEU A 120 -8.81 -0.81 -19.87
C LEU A 120 -7.70 0.24 -19.94
N ARG A 121 -7.34 0.70 -21.15
CA ARG A 121 -6.33 1.73 -21.36
C ARG A 121 -6.73 3.03 -20.66
N SER A 122 -7.97 3.47 -20.83
CA SER A 122 -8.51 4.65 -20.13
C SER A 122 -8.43 4.51 -18.60
N ILE A 123 -8.75 3.34 -18.04
CA ILE A 123 -8.63 3.10 -16.59
C ILE A 123 -7.17 3.21 -16.13
N PHE A 124 -6.22 2.64 -16.87
CA PHE A 124 -4.80 2.72 -16.54
C PHE A 124 -4.21 4.12 -16.73
N GLU A 125 -4.62 4.87 -17.74
CA GLU A 125 -4.20 6.27 -17.96
C GLU A 125 -4.66 7.18 -16.82
N VAL A 126 -5.90 7.02 -16.34
CA VAL A 126 -6.39 7.77 -15.17
C VAL A 126 -5.61 7.41 -13.90
N GLN A 127 -5.27 6.13 -13.73
CA GLN A 127 -4.49 5.69 -12.58
C GLN A 127 -3.04 6.15 -12.64
N SER A 128 -2.38 6.10 -13.80
CA SER A 128 -1.01 6.58 -13.94
C SER A 128 -0.94 8.09 -13.70
N ALA A 129 -1.88 8.86 -14.24
CA ALA A 129 -1.98 10.29 -13.97
C ALA A 129 -2.22 10.59 -12.47
N SER A 130 -3.05 9.80 -11.81
CA SER A 130 -3.28 9.92 -10.36
C SER A 130 -2.03 9.57 -9.55
N ALA A 131 -1.27 8.55 -9.96
CA ALA A 131 -0.02 8.15 -9.31
C ALA A 131 1.07 9.23 -9.46
N ILE A 132 1.22 9.80 -10.67
CA ILE A 132 2.14 10.92 -10.92
C ILE A 132 1.79 12.12 -10.02
N ARG A 133 0.50 12.47 -9.94
CA ARG A 133 0.04 13.56 -9.07
C ARG A 133 0.31 13.30 -7.58
N SER A 134 0.15 12.05 -7.13
CA SER A 134 0.52 11.68 -5.75
C SER A 134 2.03 11.77 -5.51
N ILE A 135 2.86 11.46 -6.50
CA ILE A 135 4.32 11.63 -6.41
C ILE A 135 4.69 13.11 -6.30
N GLU A 136 4.09 13.98 -7.11
CA GLU A 136 4.33 15.43 -7.05
C GLU A 136 3.98 16.01 -5.67
N LYS A 137 2.82 15.64 -5.11
CA LYS A 137 2.42 16.04 -3.76
C LYS A 137 3.33 15.50 -2.67
N LEU A 138 3.83 14.27 -2.82
CA LEU A 138 4.82 13.73 -1.87
C LEU A 138 6.13 14.51 -1.97
N GLY A 139 6.53 14.92 -3.17
CA GLY A 139 7.68 15.80 -3.38
C GLY A 139 7.57 17.08 -2.58
N THR A 140 6.45 17.80 -2.71
CA THR A 140 6.22 19.05 -1.95
C THR A 140 6.16 18.83 -0.44
N LEU A 141 5.58 17.72 0.03
CA LEU A 141 5.59 17.35 1.46
C LEU A 141 7.01 17.06 1.98
N VAL A 142 7.84 16.37 1.20
CA VAL A 142 9.23 16.07 1.55
C VAL A 142 10.07 17.34 1.57
N GLU A 143 9.88 18.25 0.61
CA GLU A 143 10.54 19.57 0.60
C GLU A 143 10.18 20.38 1.85
N ALA A 144 8.89 20.47 2.18
CA ALA A 144 8.43 21.16 3.39
C ALA A 144 8.99 20.51 4.68
N TYR A 145 9.03 19.18 4.73
CA TYR A 145 9.62 18.44 5.84
C TYR A 145 11.13 18.71 5.97
N ALA A 146 11.88 18.76 4.87
CA ALA A 146 13.30 19.07 4.86
C ALA A 146 13.57 20.49 5.39
N VAL A 147 12.79 21.49 4.95
CA VAL A 147 12.88 22.86 5.47
C VAL A 147 12.60 22.88 6.98
N MET A 148 11.55 22.20 7.43
CA MET A 148 11.23 22.09 8.86
C MET A 148 12.37 21.44 9.66
N LEU A 149 12.98 20.36 9.16
CA LEU A 149 14.13 19.72 9.82
C LEU A 149 15.33 20.65 9.91
N ILE A 150 15.65 21.39 8.84
CA ILE A 150 16.74 22.36 8.85
C ILE A 150 16.47 23.45 9.90
N VAL A 151 15.26 23.99 9.95
CA VAL A 151 14.87 25.01 10.95
C VAL A 151 15.00 24.46 12.37
N THR A 152 14.55 23.22 12.60
CA THR A 152 14.62 22.57 13.92
C THR A 152 16.07 22.27 14.34
N LEU A 153 16.92 21.89 13.38
CA LEU A 153 18.34 21.67 13.62
C LEU A 153 19.10 22.98 13.89
N CYS A 154 18.80 24.05 13.14
CA CYS A 154 19.37 25.37 13.37
C CYS A 154 18.96 25.94 14.73
N SER A 155 17.68 25.81 15.11
CA SER A 155 17.22 26.25 16.43
C SER A 155 17.88 25.47 17.57
N TYR A 156 18.13 24.17 17.37
CA TYR A 156 18.89 23.35 18.31
C TYR A 156 20.34 23.82 18.47
N ILE A 157 21.05 24.06 17.37
CA ILE A 157 22.44 24.54 17.40
C ILE A 157 22.51 25.89 18.11
N LEU A 158 21.63 26.83 17.75
CA LEU A 158 21.55 28.13 18.41
C LEU A 158 21.29 27.96 19.91
N PHE A 159 20.34 27.11 20.29
CA PHE A 159 20.04 26.87 21.70
C PHE A 159 21.23 26.32 22.48
N ILE A 160 21.95 25.32 21.95
CA ILE A 160 23.15 24.79 22.61
C ILE A 160 24.18 25.89 22.76
N VAL A 161 24.48 26.64 21.70
CA VAL A 161 25.47 27.72 21.74
C VAL A 161 25.10 28.77 22.78
N PHE A 162 23.83 29.17 22.84
CA PHE A 162 23.32 30.10 23.86
C PHE A 162 23.36 29.52 25.28
N ALA A 163 23.15 28.21 25.45
CA ALA A 163 23.24 27.56 26.75
C ALA A 163 24.69 27.36 27.22
N THR A 164 25.65 27.20 26.30
CA THR A 164 27.07 26.93 26.62
C THR A 164 27.93 28.18 26.70
N THR A 165 27.56 29.26 26.01
CA THR A 165 28.31 30.52 26.09
C THR A 165 27.91 31.27 27.35
N SER A 166 28.89 31.71 28.14
CA SER A 166 28.74 32.50 29.38
C SER A 166 28.02 33.85 29.20
N VAL A 167 27.52 34.14 28.00
CA VAL A 167 26.76 35.34 27.62
C VAL A 167 25.45 35.47 28.43
N PHE A 168 24.98 34.40 29.07
CA PHE A 168 23.79 34.40 29.93
C PHE A 168 24.05 34.45 31.45
N GLU A 169 25.29 34.43 31.93
CA GLU A 169 25.55 34.72 33.35
C GLU A 169 24.97 36.09 33.77
N PRO A 170 25.06 37.18 32.96
CA PRO A 170 24.46 38.48 33.29
C PRO A 170 22.94 38.55 33.07
N MET A 171 22.35 37.59 32.36
CA MET A 171 20.90 37.59 32.07
C MET A 171 20.11 36.78 33.11
N LYS A 172 20.75 35.85 33.83
CA LYS A 172 20.21 35.29 35.08
C LYS A 172 20.03 36.35 36.17
N THR A 173 20.81 37.43 36.13
CA THR A 173 20.71 38.57 37.05
C THR A 173 19.66 39.62 36.69
N SER A 174 19.07 39.61 35.48
CA SER A 174 18.11 40.63 35.02
C SER A 174 16.63 40.21 35.11
N GLY A 175 16.32 39.07 35.75
CA GLY A 175 14.95 38.66 36.03
C GLY A 175 14.10 38.30 34.80
N THR A 176 14.71 38.23 33.61
CA THR A 176 14.03 37.66 32.45
C THR A 176 13.96 36.14 32.60
N PRO A 177 12.78 35.50 32.44
CA PRO A 177 12.65 34.07 32.62
C PRO A 177 13.41 33.36 31.50
N GLY A 178 14.65 32.97 31.78
CA GLY A 178 15.38 32.05 30.93
C GLY A 178 14.63 30.74 30.87
N ILE A 179 14.33 30.25 29.67
CA ILE A 179 13.73 28.93 29.50
C ILE A 179 14.74 27.93 30.08
N SER A 180 14.33 27.17 31.09
CA SER A 180 15.22 26.20 31.72
C SER A 180 15.72 25.18 30.70
N THR A 181 16.99 24.79 30.81
CA THR A 181 17.63 23.81 29.91
C THR A 181 16.83 22.51 29.84
N GLU A 182 16.21 22.11 30.95
CA GLU A 182 15.35 20.94 31.06
C GLU A 182 14.09 21.06 30.20
N VAL A 183 13.42 22.21 30.19
CA VAL A 183 12.18 22.43 29.41
C VAL A 183 12.47 22.39 27.91
N VAL A 184 13.61 22.91 27.47
CA VAL A 184 13.99 22.89 26.05
C VAL A 184 14.39 21.49 25.59
N CYS A 185 15.15 20.74 26.39
CA CYS A 185 15.49 19.35 26.08
C CYS A 185 14.23 18.47 25.95
N VAL A 186 13.28 18.62 26.88
CA VAL A 186 11.98 17.93 26.81
C VAL A 186 11.21 18.35 25.56
N LEU A 187 11.15 19.66 25.27
CA LEU A 187 10.43 20.16 24.09
C LEU A 187 11.04 19.61 22.79
N ILE A 188 12.36 19.60 22.62
CA ILE A 188 13.00 19.08 21.40
C ILE A 188 12.80 17.57 21.27
N PHE A 189 12.95 16.83 22.37
CA PHE A 189 12.83 15.38 22.38
C PHE A 189 11.41 14.92 22.01
N PHE A 190 10.36 15.68 22.36
CA PHE A 190 8.98 15.34 22.01
C PHE A 190 8.47 16.03 20.75
N VAL A 191 8.78 17.31 20.53
CA VAL A 191 8.25 18.08 19.39
C VAL A 191 8.82 17.58 18.06
N THR A 192 10.11 17.27 17.99
CA THR A 192 10.74 16.76 16.75
C THR A 192 10.12 15.45 16.25
N PRO A 193 9.96 14.40 17.09
CA PRO A 193 9.27 13.19 16.64
C PRO A 193 7.78 13.41 16.39
N ILE A 194 7.10 14.27 17.15
CA ILE A 194 5.68 14.59 16.88
C ILE A 194 5.53 15.21 15.49
N ILE A 195 6.35 16.21 15.14
CA ILE A 195 6.35 16.82 13.80
C ILE A 195 6.60 15.74 12.74
N SER A 196 7.59 14.88 12.94
CA SER A 196 7.90 13.79 11.99
C SER A 196 6.75 12.80 11.83
N ILE A 197 6.05 12.45 12.92
CA ILE A 197 4.86 11.59 12.89
C ILE A 197 3.71 12.28 12.14
N VAL A 198 3.50 13.58 12.35
CA VAL A 198 2.48 14.37 11.63
C VAL A 198 2.77 14.35 10.12
N PHE A 199 4.01 14.62 9.71
CA PHE A 199 4.40 14.56 8.30
C PHE A 199 4.25 13.15 7.72
N MET A 200 4.59 12.11 8.48
CA MET A 200 4.39 10.72 8.07
C MET A 200 2.89 10.39 7.88
N ALA A 201 2.02 10.89 8.76
CA ALA A 201 0.57 10.71 8.65
C ALA A 201 -0.02 11.45 7.43
N LEU A 202 0.47 12.66 7.14
CA LEU A 202 0.11 13.41 5.93
C LEU A 202 0.56 12.66 4.67
N ALA A 203 1.80 12.17 4.64
CA ALA A 203 2.33 11.40 3.52
C ALA A 203 1.52 10.10 3.28
N HIS A 204 1.13 9.39 4.35
CA HIS A 204 0.28 8.21 4.25
C HIS A 204 -1.09 8.53 3.67
N THR A 205 -1.64 9.70 3.98
CA THR A 205 -2.95 10.13 3.49
C THR A 205 -2.91 10.47 1.99
N GLU A 206 -1.85 11.14 1.53
CA GLU A 206 -1.68 11.52 0.12
C GLU A 206 -1.35 10.33 -0.80
N ARG A 207 -0.78 9.26 -0.25
CA ARG A 207 -0.52 8.00 -0.95
C ARG A 207 -1.21 6.84 -0.25
N LYS A 208 -2.48 6.62 -0.59
CA LYS A 208 -3.12 5.33 -0.31
C LYS A 208 -2.48 4.26 -1.19
N SER A 209 -1.63 3.43 -0.59
CA SER A 209 -1.00 2.32 -1.28
C SER A 209 -2.06 1.36 -1.82
N ASN A 210 -1.93 0.98 -3.10
CA ASN A 210 -2.73 -0.09 -3.71
C ASN A 210 -2.22 -1.50 -3.33
N LEU A 211 -1.11 -1.60 -2.59
CA LEU A 211 -0.51 -2.88 -2.22
C LEU A 211 -1.18 -3.46 -0.97
N VAL A 212 -1.29 -4.80 -0.95
CA VAL A 212 -1.73 -5.58 0.21
C VAL A 212 -0.88 -5.19 1.42
N THR A 213 -1.52 -4.68 2.48
CA THR A 213 -0.82 -4.28 3.70
C THR A 213 -0.06 -5.47 4.28
N VAL A 214 1.26 -5.41 4.22
CA VAL A 214 2.11 -6.45 4.78
C VAL A 214 2.16 -6.24 6.30
N LYS A 215 1.39 -7.05 7.04
CA LYS A 215 1.33 -6.98 8.52
C LYS A 215 2.51 -7.64 9.22
N GLN A 216 3.28 -8.46 8.52
CA GLN A 216 4.36 -9.29 9.08
C GLN A 216 5.44 -8.49 9.83
N PRO A 217 5.94 -7.32 9.34
CA PRO A 217 6.91 -6.52 10.07
C PRO A 217 6.37 -6.02 11.43
N TYR A 218 5.08 -5.70 11.52
CA TYR A 218 4.45 -5.23 12.75
C TYR A 218 4.29 -6.33 13.81
N TYR A 219 4.21 -7.60 13.42
CA TYR A 219 4.24 -8.69 14.40
C TYR A 219 5.66 -8.96 14.90
N ALA A 220 6.67 -8.75 14.04
CA ALA A 220 8.07 -8.89 14.40
C ALA A 220 8.56 -7.82 15.39
N THR A 221 7.88 -6.68 15.51
CA THR A 221 8.20 -5.64 16.52
C THR A 221 7.73 -5.99 17.93
N ILE A 222 6.72 -6.85 18.08
CA ILE A 222 6.08 -7.09 19.39
C ILE A 222 7.07 -7.74 20.36
N VAL A 223 7.80 -8.76 19.92
CA VAL A 223 8.77 -9.50 20.74
C VAL A 223 9.90 -8.60 21.28
N PRO A 224 10.65 -7.83 20.45
CA PRO A 224 11.69 -6.95 20.95
C PRO A 224 11.13 -5.80 21.80
N LEU A 225 9.91 -5.33 21.53
CA LEU A 225 9.28 -4.29 22.34
C LEU A 225 8.96 -4.79 23.76
N ILE A 226 8.46 -6.02 23.90
CA ILE A 226 8.24 -6.65 25.22
C ILE A 226 9.58 -6.85 25.94
N ALA A 227 10.60 -7.34 25.24
CA ALA A 227 11.93 -7.56 25.83
C ALA A 227 12.55 -6.26 26.35
N VAL A 228 12.52 -5.18 25.56
CA VAL A 228 13.04 -3.87 25.96
C VAL A 228 12.19 -3.24 27.06
N SER A 229 10.86 -3.35 26.99
CA SER A 229 9.97 -2.86 28.06
C SER A 229 10.23 -3.59 29.40
N SER A 230 10.42 -4.90 29.35
CA SER A 230 10.80 -5.71 30.52
C SER A 230 12.18 -5.32 31.07
N PHE A 231 13.14 -5.04 30.19
CA PHE A 231 14.47 -4.58 30.59
C PHE A 231 14.42 -3.20 31.25
N ILE A 232 13.68 -2.25 30.68
CA ILE A 232 13.46 -0.93 31.28
C ILE A 232 12.79 -1.06 32.65
N ALA A 233 11.77 -1.92 32.79
CA ALA A 233 11.14 -2.18 34.08
C ALA A 233 12.15 -2.76 35.10
N ALA A 234 12.99 -3.71 34.68
CA ALA A 234 14.03 -4.29 35.54
C ALA A 234 15.04 -3.23 36.01
N LEU A 235 15.42 -2.26 35.17
CA LEU A 235 16.27 -1.14 35.57
C LEU A 235 15.64 -0.33 36.72
N TYR A 236 14.31 -0.19 36.78
CA TYR A 236 13.63 0.54 37.86
C TYR A 236 13.51 -0.28 39.15
N PHE A 237 13.22 -1.59 39.06
CA PHE A 237 12.91 -2.42 40.23
C PHE A 237 14.12 -3.12 40.87
N VAL A 238 15.24 -3.28 40.15
CA VAL A 238 16.41 -4.03 40.64
C VAL A 238 17.54 -3.06 41.03
N PRO A 239 17.88 -2.91 42.32
CA PRO A 239 18.93 -2.00 42.79
C PRO A 239 20.32 -2.34 42.23
N GLN A 240 20.57 -3.62 41.93
CA GLN A 240 21.84 -4.09 41.35
C GLN A 240 22.09 -3.56 39.93
N LEU A 241 21.07 -3.03 39.26
CA LEU A 241 21.15 -2.48 37.90
C LEU A 241 21.32 -0.95 37.87
N GLU A 242 21.50 -0.29 39.02
CA GLU A 242 21.71 1.17 39.08
C GLU A 242 22.95 1.64 38.31
N TYR A 243 23.96 0.78 38.13
CA TYR A 243 25.13 1.06 37.30
C TYR A 243 24.76 1.49 35.87
N PHE A 244 23.70 0.91 35.29
CA PHE A 244 23.22 1.24 33.95
C PHE A 244 22.50 2.60 33.88
N LYS A 245 22.14 3.21 35.02
CA LYS A 245 21.58 4.56 35.11
C LYS A 245 22.66 5.65 35.21
N GLY A 246 23.94 5.27 35.27
CA GLY A 246 25.05 6.22 35.29
C GLY A 246 25.01 7.14 34.06
N THR A 247 25.35 8.41 34.26
CA THR A 247 25.30 9.47 33.22
C THR A 247 26.08 9.13 31.95
N GLU A 248 27.16 8.35 32.06
CA GLU A 248 27.96 7.93 30.90
C GLU A 248 27.39 6.69 30.17
N ILE A 249 26.74 5.79 30.90
CA ILE A 249 26.32 4.47 30.38
C ILE A 249 24.87 4.52 29.88
N PHE A 250 24.05 5.38 30.46
CA PHE A 250 22.64 5.53 30.11
C PHE A 250 22.39 5.84 28.62
N PRO A 251 23.16 6.72 27.95
CA PRO A 251 23.02 6.92 26.49
C PRO A 251 23.35 5.67 25.67
N LEU A 252 24.33 4.87 26.11
CA LEU A 252 24.70 3.62 25.42
C LEU A 252 23.62 2.55 25.59
N VAL A 253 23.04 2.43 26.79
CA VAL A 253 21.93 1.50 27.05
C VAL A 253 20.69 1.86 26.22
N THR A 254 20.35 3.14 26.15
CA THR A 254 19.18 3.63 25.39
C THR A 254 19.35 3.42 23.88
N THR A 255 20.54 3.66 23.33
CA THR A 255 20.83 3.39 21.90
C THR A 255 20.76 1.90 21.58
N ILE A 256 21.30 1.02 22.43
CA ILE A 256 21.19 -0.44 22.25
C ILE A 256 19.72 -0.89 22.30
N CYS A 257 18.92 -0.36 23.23
CA CYS A 257 17.50 -0.66 23.31
C CYS A 257 16.75 -0.27 22.02
N LEU A 258 17.03 0.92 21.46
CA LEU A 258 16.45 1.36 20.19
C LEU A 258 16.87 0.48 19.01
N LEU A 259 18.14 0.04 18.97
CA LEU A 259 18.62 -0.89 17.94
C LEU A 259 17.93 -2.26 18.03
N ILE A 260 17.77 -2.80 19.23
CA ILE A 260 17.08 -4.09 19.45
C ILE A 260 15.63 -4.02 18.98
N ILE A 261 14.94 -2.89 19.20
CA ILE A 261 13.57 -2.67 18.72
C ILE A 261 13.52 -2.55 17.18
N SER A 262 14.49 -1.88 16.57
CA SER A 262 14.44 -1.49 15.15
C SER A 262 15.00 -2.54 14.18
N VAL A 263 16.02 -3.31 14.58
CA VAL A 263 16.73 -4.22 13.67
C VAL A 263 15.87 -5.42 13.20
N PRO A 264 15.18 -6.18 14.08
CA PRO A 264 14.35 -7.31 13.65
C PRO A 264 13.26 -6.97 12.61
N PRO A 265 12.41 -5.93 12.80
CA PRO A 265 11.40 -5.58 11.81
C PRO A 265 12.02 -5.08 10.50
N ALA A 266 13.17 -4.39 10.55
CA ALA A 266 13.89 -3.96 9.37
C ALA A 266 14.38 -5.15 8.53
N ILE A 267 14.94 -6.20 9.16
CA ILE A 267 15.37 -7.42 8.47
C ILE A 267 14.19 -8.13 7.82
N VAL A 268 13.07 -8.27 8.54
CA VAL A 268 11.85 -8.90 8.00
C VAL A 268 11.34 -8.11 6.79
N TYR A 269 11.28 -6.77 6.90
CA TYR A 269 10.85 -5.90 5.81
C TYR A 269 11.79 -5.98 4.60
N MET A 270 13.11 -5.98 4.82
CA MET A 270 14.11 -6.12 3.75
C MET A 270 13.95 -7.44 3.00
N ARG A 271 13.73 -8.55 3.72
CA ARG A 271 13.55 -9.87 3.08
C ARG A 271 12.30 -9.89 2.19
N ILE A 272 11.18 -9.35 2.67
CA ILE A 272 9.93 -9.29 1.91
C ILE A 272 10.07 -8.39 0.68
N THR A 273 10.65 -7.21 0.88
CA THR A 273 10.81 -6.21 -0.19
C THR A 273 11.81 -6.68 -1.24
N ARG A 274 12.84 -7.45 -0.87
CA ARG A 274 13.83 -7.98 -1.82
C ARG A 274 13.20 -8.80 -2.92
N VAL A 275 12.27 -9.72 -2.58
CA VAL A 275 11.56 -10.52 -3.60
C VAL A 275 10.75 -9.63 -4.53
N SER A 276 10.00 -8.68 -3.97
CA SER A 276 9.16 -7.77 -4.75
C SER A 276 9.98 -6.85 -5.66
N ASN A 277 11.07 -6.31 -5.14
CA ASN A 277 11.97 -5.41 -5.87
C ASN A 277 12.74 -6.18 -6.95
N ASP A 278 13.23 -7.39 -6.66
CA ASP A 278 13.86 -8.26 -7.66
C ASP A 278 12.85 -8.58 -8.78
N ALA A 279 11.59 -8.86 -8.44
CA ALA A 279 10.54 -9.10 -9.43
C ALA A 279 10.22 -7.86 -10.28
N GLU A 280 10.13 -6.67 -9.67
CA GLU A 280 9.88 -5.41 -10.37
C GLU A 280 11.00 -5.07 -11.36
N ASN A 281 12.26 -5.22 -10.93
CA ASN A 281 13.44 -4.98 -11.77
C ASN A 281 13.61 -6.05 -12.87
N ALA A 282 13.21 -7.30 -12.60
CA ALA A 282 13.31 -8.40 -13.55
C ALA A 282 12.16 -8.45 -14.56
N MET A 283 10.99 -7.88 -14.25
CA MET A 283 9.78 -7.95 -15.10
C MET A 283 10.00 -7.46 -16.53
N PRO A 284 10.65 -6.30 -16.79
CA PRO A 284 10.87 -5.83 -18.16
C PRO A 284 11.76 -6.78 -18.97
N ASN A 285 12.82 -7.31 -18.34
CA ASN A 285 13.72 -8.28 -18.97
C ASN A 285 12.99 -9.59 -19.28
N PHE A 286 12.20 -10.09 -18.33
CA PHE A 286 11.37 -11.27 -18.55
C PHE A 286 10.38 -11.08 -19.70
N LEU A 287 9.65 -9.97 -19.75
CA LEU A 287 8.73 -9.67 -20.84
C LEU A 287 9.46 -9.54 -22.19
N ARG A 288 10.65 -8.93 -22.21
CA ARG A 288 11.51 -8.89 -23.41
C ARG A 288 11.84 -10.30 -23.88
N ASP A 289 12.29 -11.17 -22.98
CA ASP A 289 12.66 -12.56 -23.30
C ASP A 289 11.45 -13.37 -23.83
N VAL A 290 10.27 -13.18 -23.24
CA VAL A 290 9.02 -13.77 -23.74
C VAL A 290 8.71 -13.27 -25.16
N THR A 291 8.88 -11.97 -25.42
CA THR A 291 8.65 -11.42 -26.77
C THR A 291 9.68 -11.86 -27.79
N GLU A 292 10.95 -12.04 -27.40
CA GLU A 292 11.99 -12.61 -28.26
C GLU A 292 11.67 -14.05 -28.63
N ALA A 293 11.31 -14.88 -27.64
CA ALA A 293 10.85 -16.24 -27.85
C ALA A 293 9.62 -16.29 -28.77
N ARG A 294 8.71 -15.34 -28.62
CA ARG A 294 7.52 -15.22 -29.47
C ARG A 294 7.87 -14.82 -30.91
N LYS A 295 8.86 -13.94 -31.13
CA LYS A 295 9.36 -13.55 -32.45
C LYS A 295 9.99 -14.74 -33.20
N ILE A 296 10.54 -15.72 -32.47
CA ILE A 296 11.10 -16.96 -33.03
C ILE A 296 9.99 -17.97 -33.41
N GLY A 297 8.72 -17.63 -33.20
CA GLY A 297 7.57 -18.46 -33.59
C GLY A 297 7.11 -19.45 -32.52
N LEU A 298 7.65 -19.40 -31.31
CA LEU A 298 7.16 -20.24 -30.21
C LEU A 298 5.70 -19.85 -29.85
N SER A 299 4.89 -20.86 -29.50
CA SER A 299 3.56 -20.65 -28.90
C SER A 299 3.69 -19.86 -27.58
N PRO A 300 2.69 -19.05 -27.16
CA PRO A 300 2.82 -18.15 -26.00
C PRO A 300 3.24 -18.89 -24.73
N GLU A 301 2.71 -20.09 -24.52
CA GLU A 301 3.04 -20.97 -23.41
C GLU A 301 4.51 -21.39 -23.42
N LYS A 302 4.98 -21.96 -24.55
CA LYS A 302 6.40 -22.28 -24.77
C LYS A 302 7.31 -21.06 -24.68
N SER A 303 6.86 -19.87 -25.09
CA SER A 303 7.62 -18.63 -24.95
C SER A 303 7.84 -18.26 -23.48
N ILE A 304 6.80 -18.41 -22.65
CA ILE A 304 6.88 -18.22 -21.20
C ILE A 304 7.82 -19.25 -20.58
N ILE A 305 7.62 -20.54 -20.87
CA ILE A 305 8.48 -21.63 -20.36
C ILE A 305 9.94 -21.40 -20.77
N HIS A 306 10.21 -21.01 -22.02
CA HIS A 306 11.55 -20.70 -22.49
C HIS A 306 12.17 -19.52 -21.73
N ALA A 307 11.43 -18.43 -21.55
CA ALA A 307 11.89 -17.29 -20.77
C ALA A 307 12.22 -17.67 -19.32
N THR A 308 11.39 -18.48 -18.66
CA THR A 308 11.65 -18.93 -17.27
C THR A 308 12.93 -19.75 -17.09
N LYS A 309 13.47 -20.35 -18.18
CA LYS A 309 14.72 -21.12 -18.13
C LYS A 309 15.97 -20.23 -18.15
N ARG A 310 15.87 -18.96 -18.57
CA ARG A 310 17.01 -18.03 -18.52
C ARG A 310 17.36 -17.70 -17.07
N SER A 311 18.64 -17.75 -16.73
CA SER A 311 19.17 -17.25 -15.47
C SER A 311 19.33 -15.73 -15.55
N GLY A 312 18.82 -15.00 -14.55
CA GLY A 312 18.97 -13.53 -14.51
C GLY A 312 17.90 -12.78 -13.73
N TYR A 313 16.87 -13.47 -13.23
CA TYR A 313 15.73 -12.82 -12.56
C TYR A 313 15.86 -12.75 -11.02
N GLY A 314 17.04 -13.03 -10.45
CA GLY A 314 17.24 -12.97 -8.99
C GLY A 314 16.28 -13.89 -8.22
N GLN A 315 15.74 -13.42 -7.08
CA GLN A 315 14.76 -14.20 -6.29
C GLN A 315 13.42 -14.43 -7.00
N PHE A 316 13.09 -13.63 -8.03
CA PHE A 316 11.90 -13.84 -8.85
C PHE A 316 11.93 -15.17 -9.63
N SER A 317 13.12 -15.73 -9.87
CA SER A 317 13.30 -17.04 -10.50
C SER A 317 12.55 -18.16 -9.74
N GLY A 318 12.44 -18.05 -8.41
CA GLY A 318 11.67 -19.01 -7.60
C GLY A 318 10.19 -19.02 -7.97
N THR A 319 9.58 -17.83 -8.11
CA THR A 319 8.19 -17.67 -8.54
C THR A 319 7.99 -18.10 -9.99
N LEU A 320 8.93 -17.77 -10.88
CA LEU A 320 8.88 -18.19 -12.29
C LEU A 320 8.95 -19.71 -12.45
N ASN A 321 9.75 -20.41 -11.63
CA ASN A 321 9.78 -21.86 -11.62
C ASN A 321 8.45 -22.48 -11.19
N LEU A 322 7.74 -21.85 -10.24
CA LEU A 322 6.42 -22.29 -9.81
C LEU A 322 5.39 -22.11 -10.94
N ILE A 323 5.42 -20.97 -11.64
CA ILE A 323 4.57 -20.72 -12.82
C ILE A 323 4.86 -21.75 -13.92
N ARG A 324 6.14 -21.99 -14.22
CA ARG A 324 6.55 -23.00 -15.20
C ARG A 324 6.02 -24.39 -14.85
N SER A 325 6.19 -24.80 -13.59
CA SER A 325 5.70 -26.09 -13.10
C SER A 325 4.19 -26.23 -13.29
N GLN A 326 3.42 -25.20 -12.95
CA GLN A 326 1.96 -25.20 -13.13
C GLN A 326 1.53 -25.23 -14.61
N MET A 327 2.34 -24.72 -15.53
CA MET A 327 2.06 -24.74 -16.97
C MET A 327 2.53 -26.04 -17.63
N GLU A 328 3.61 -26.66 -17.16
CA GLU A 328 4.13 -27.93 -17.70
C GLU A 328 3.30 -29.14 -17.23
N TRP A 329 2.69 -29.07 -16.03
CA TRP A 329 2.00 -30.18 -15.38
C TRP A 329 0.49 -29.98 -15.20
N GLY A 330 -0.03 -28.77 -15.49
CA GLY A 330 -1.45 -28.41 -15.40
C GLY A 330 -2.10 -28.36 -16.77
#